data_AF-A0A412CBP7-F1
#
_entry.id   AF-A0A412CBP7-F1
#
_cell.length_a   1.000
_cell.length_b   1.000
_cell.length_c   1.000
_cell.angle_alpha   90.00
_cell.angle_beta   90.00
_cell.angle_gamma   90.00
#
_symmetry.space_group_name_H-M   'P 1'
#
loop_
_entity.id
_entity.type
_entity.pdbx_description
1 polymer ?
#
loop_
_entity_poly.entity_id
_entity_poly.type
_entity_poly.pdbx_seq_one_letter_code
_entity_poly.pdbx_strand_id
1 'polypeptide(L)' 'YEQREKAIRDYYSYMNSYKEEGLQEGLQKGLQQGLYQQAIQTAKNMLKDKVDIKLISKYTNLSIEEINKIKVE' A
#
# COMPACT_ATOMS: atom_id res chain seq x y z
N TYR A 1 8.99 41.76 -18.77
CA TYR A 1 9.31 41.42 -17.36
C TYR A 1 8.24 40.50 -16.79
N GLU A 2 6.97 40.91 -16.78
CA GLU A 2 5.82 40.15 -16.25
C GLU A 2 5.64 38.72 -16.82
N GLN A 3 5.78 38.51 -18.12
CA GLN A 3 5.60 37.18 -18.72
C GLN A 3 6.66 36.17 -18.24
N ARG A 4 7.88 36.63 -17.93
CA ARG A 4 8.95 35.79 -17.40
C ARG A 4 8.68 35.41 -15.94
N GLU A 5 8.20 36.36 -15.15
CA GLU A 5 7.82 36.11 -13.75
C GLU A 5 6.64 35.14 -13.65
N LYS A 6 5.66 35.28 -14.54
CA LYS A 6 4.54 34.33 -14.65
C LYS A 6 5.02 32.92 -14.98
N ALA A 7 5.89 32.77 -15.98
CA ALA A 7 6.43 31.46 -16.35
C ALA A 7 7.22 30.79 -15.21
N ILE A 8 7.99 31.58 -14.44
CA ILE A 8 8.72 31.08 -13.27
C ILE A 8 7.73 30.61 -12.19
N ARG A 9 6.68 31.39 -11.91
CA ARG A 9 5.64 31.01 -10.94
C ARG A 9 4.92 29.73 -11.36
N ASP A 10 4.52 29.64 -12.62
CA ASP A 10 3.82 28.47 -13.15
C ASP A 10 4.72 27.22 -13.06
N TYR A 11 6.01 27.35 -13.37
CA TYR A 11 6.99 26.27 -13.22
C TYR A 11 7.14 25.78 -11.77
N TYR A 12 7.26 26.69 -10.80
CA TYR A 12 7.35 26.31 -9.38
C TYR A 12 6.05 25.68 -8.88
N SER A 13 4.90 26.23 -9.28
CA SER A 13 3.59 25.67 -8.92
C SER A 13 3.44 24.25 -9.45
N TYR A 14 3.81 24.03 -10.72
CA TYR A 14 3.85 22.72 -11.33
C TYR A 14 4.79 21.80 -10.55
N MET A 15 6.05 22.17 -10.36
CA MET A 15 7.01 21.32 -9.63
C MET A 15 6.55 20.97 -8.21
N ASN A 16 5.90 21.89 -7.51
CA ASN A 16 5.31 21.62 -6.20
C ASN A 16 4.17 20.60 -6.28
N SER A 17 3.27 20.71 -7.27
CA SER A 17 2.19 19.73 -7.44
C SER A 17 2.73 18.33 -7.71
N TYR A 18 3.73 18.18 -8.59
CA TYR A 18 4.36 16.87 -8.83
C TYR A 18 5.03 16.29 -7.59
N LYS A 19 5.67 17.13 -6.78
CA LYS A 19 6.28 16.69 -5.53
C LYS A 19 5.23 16.21 -4.53
N GLU A 20 4.12 16.93 -4.41
CA GLU A 20 3.01 16.56 -3.53
C GLU A 20 2.34 15.26 -3.99
N GLU A 21 2.06 15.12 -5.30
CA GLU A 21 1.53 13.89 -5.90
C GLU A 21 2.46 12.69 -5.65
N GLY A 22 3.76 12.85 -5.89
CA GLY A 22 4.74 11.79 -5.66
C GLY A 22 4.82 11.36 -4.18
N LEU A 23 4.71 12.31 -3.25
CA LEU A 23 4.68 12.01 -1.81
C LEU A 23 3.39 11.28 -1.43
N GLN A 24 2.24 11.71 -1.94
CA GLN A 24 0.95 11.07 -1.67
C GLN A 24 0.91 9.64 -2.23
N GLU A 25 1.36 9.44 -3.46
CA GLU A 25 1.48 8.10 -4.05
C GLU A 25 2.41 7.19 -3.23
N GLY A 26 3.56 7.72 -2.82
CA GLY A 26 4.52 6.97 -2.00
C GLY A 26 3.92 6.55 -0.67
N LEU A 27 3.21 7.46 -0.01
CA LEU A 27 2.52 7.17 1.25
C LEU A 27 1.41 6.12 1.06
N GLN A 28 0.61 6.24 0.01
CA GLN A 28 -0.48 5.30 -0.29
C GLN A 28 0.07 3.90 -0.57
N LYS A 29 1.12 3.79 -1.41
CA LYS A 29 1.80 2.52 -1.71
C LYS A 29 2.39 1.91 -0.44
N GLY A 30 3.05 2.70 0.40
CA GLY A 30 3.62 2.25 1.66
C GLY A 30 2.56 1.73 2.65
N LEU A 31 1.44 2.44 2.77
CA LEU A 31 0.32 2.03 3.62
C LEU A 31 -0.29 0.71 3.13
N GLN A 32 -0.53 0.58 1.82
CA GLN A 32 -1.08 -0.66 1.24
C GLN A 32 -0.14 -1.85 1.45
N GLN A 33 1.16 -1.66 1.26
CA GLN A 33 2.17 -2.68 1.53
C GLN A 33 2.19 -3.09 3.00
N GLY A 34 2.15 -2.12 3.92
CA GLY A 34 2.12 -2.38 5.37
C GLY A 34 0.88 -3.17 5.81
N LEU A 35 -0.31 -2.79 5.32
CA LEU A 35 -1.55 -3.51 5.58
C LEU A 35 -1.51 -4.96 5.06
N TYR A 36 -0.95 -5.16 3.87
CA TYR A 36 -0.80 -6.49 3.28
C TYR A 36 0.20 -7.35 4.06
N GLN A 37 1.34 -6.80 4.47
CA GLN A 37 2.30 -7.50 5.33
C GLN A 37 1.70 -7.87 6.69
N GLN A 38 0.93 -6.98 7.30
CA GLN A 38 0.20 -7.26 8.53
C GLN A 38 -0.81 -8.40 8.33
N ALA A 39 -1.58 -8.39 7.24
CA ALA A 39 -2.52 -9.46 6.90
C ALA A 39 -1.82 -10.83 6.78
N ILE A 40 -0.65 -10.87 6.12
CA ILE A 40 0.17 -12.09 6.02
C ILE A 40 0.61 -12.57 7.41
N GLN A 41 1.11 -11.66 8.27
CA GLN A 41 1.58 -12.03 9.60
C GLN A 41 0.45 -12.55 10.49
N THR A 42 -0.73 -11.92 10.41
CA THR A 42 -1.93 -12.41 11.10
C THR A 42 -2.34 -13.78 10.58
N ALA A 43 -2.36 -14.00 9.26
CA ALA A 43 -2.66 -15.30 8.67
C ALA A 43 -1.66 -16.38 9.12
N LYS A 44 -0.34 -16.07 9.17
CA LYS A 44 0.69 -16.98 9.70
C LYS A 44 0.39 -17.42 11.14
N ASN A 45 -0.01 -16.49 12.00
CA ASN A 45 -0.35 -16.80 13.39
C ASN A 45 -1.64 -17.64 13.47
N MET A 46 -2.69 -17.28 12.73
CA MET A 46 -3.95 -18.03 12.71
C MET A 46 -3.77 -19.46 12.16
N LEU A 47 -2.89 -19.66 11.17
CA LEU A 47 -2.53 -20.99 10.67
C LEU A 47 -1.83 -21.84 11.74
N LYS A 48 -0.92 -21.25 12.53
CA LYS A 48 -0.28 -21.94 13.67
C LYS A 48 -1.31 -22.37 14.72
N ASP A 49 -2.33 -21.56 14.93
CA ASP A 49 -3.45 -21.84 15.83
C ASP A 49 -4.50 -22.79 15.21
N LYS A 50 -4.22 -23.34 14.02
CA LYS A 50 -5.08 -24.30 13.28
C LYS A 50 -6.46 -23.73 12.94
N VAL A 51 -6.57 -22.41 12.76
CA VAL A 51 -7.80 -21.76 12.32
C VAL A 51 -8.12 -22.16 10.87
N ASP A 52 -9.41 -22.33 10.56
CA ASP A 52 -9.87 -22.69 9.21
C ASP A 52 -9.50 -21.62 8.15
N ILE A 53 -9.06 -22.09 6.98
CA ILE A 53 -8.56 -21.22 5.89
C ILE A 53 -9.65 -20.25 5.41
N LYS A 54 -10.92 -20.65 5.37
CA LYS A 54 -12.01 -19.74 4.96
C LYS A 54 -12.19 -18.62 5.96
N LEU A 55 -11.99 -18.91 7.25
CA LEU A 55 -12.08 -17.92 8.32
C LEU A 55 -10.89 -16.95 8.27
N ILE A 56 -9.68 -17.46 8.02
CA ILE A 56 -8.49 -16.63 7.82
C ILE A 56 -8.73 -15.69 6.64
N SER A 57 -9.16 -16.22 5.49
CA SER A 57 -9.47 -15.42 4.28
C SER A 57 -10.47 -14.30 4.56
N LYS A 58 -11.54 -14.61 5.30
CA LYS A 58 -12.56 -13.62 5.67
C LYS A 58 -12.01 -12.48 6.54
N TYR A 59 -11.09 -12.76 7.46
CA TYR A 59 -10.61 -11.76 8.42
C TYR A 59 -9.34 -11.03 8.01
N THR A 60 -8.50 -11.64 7.17
CA THR A 60 -7.26 -11.01 6.68
C THR A 60 -7.43 -10.38 5.30
N ASN A 61 -8.58 -10.59 4.65
CA ASN A 61 -8.84 -10.21 3.25
C ASN A 61 -7.84 -10.83 2.25
N LEU A 62 -7.12 -11.87 2.66
CA LEU A 62 -6.27 -12.64 1.75
C LEU A 62 -7.12 -13.67 1.00
N SER A 63 -6.77 -13.92 -0.25
CA SER A 63 -7.31 -15.04 -1.01
C SER A 63 -6.86 -16.38 -0.40
N ILE A 64 -7.66 -17.41 -0.66
CA ILE A 64 -7.31 -18.78 -0.26
C ILE A 64 -5.97 -19.20 -0.90
N GLU A 65 -5.67 -18.74 -2.11
CA GLU A 65 -4.40 -19.00 -2.80
C GLU A 65 -3.20 -18.39 -2.07
N GLU A 66 -3.30 -17.12 -1.64
CA GLU A 66 -2.26 -16.46 -0.84
C GLU A 66 -2.05 -17.18 0.49
N ILE A 67 -3.12 -17.58 1.17
CA ILE A 67 -3.03 -18.32 2.44
C ILE A 67 -2.38 -19.70 2.23
N ASN A 68 -2.70 -20.38 1.13
CA ASN A 68 -2.06 -21.66 0.80
C ASN A 68 -0.56 -21.49 0.50
N LYS A 69 -0.14 -20.40 -0.16
CA LYS A 69 1.29 -20.08 -0.36
C LYS A 69 2.00 -19.88 0.97
N ILE A 70 1.37 -19.17 1.91
CA ILE A 70 1.90 -18.94 3.27
C ILE A 70 2.08 -20.26 4.03
N LYS A 71 1.17 -21.23 3.85
CA LYS A 71 1.22 -22.53 4.55
C LYS A 71 2.38 -23.43 4.07
N VAL A 72 2.81 -23.26 2.82
CA VAL A 72 3.87 -24.08 2.19
C VAL A 72 5.27 -23.55 2.51
N GLU A 73 5.37 -22.29 2.94
CA GLU A 73 6.60 -21.64 3.44
C GLU A 73 6.90 -22.05 4.89
#